data_AF-A0A963FXJ2-F1
#
_entry.id   AF-A0A963FXJ2-F1
#
_cell.length_a   1.000
_cell.length_b   1.000
_cell.length_c   1.000
_cell.angle_alpha   90.00
_cell.angle_beta   90.00
_cell.angle_gamma   90.00
#
_symmetry.space_group_name_H-M   'P 1'
#
loop_
_entity.id
_entity.type
_entity.pdbx_description
1 polymer ?
#
loop_
_entity_poly.entity_id
_entity_poly.type
_entity_poly.pdbx_seq_one_letter_code
_entity_poly.pdbx_strand_id
1 'polypeptide(L)' 'MLKRILCTALASSAISLSGATAAQELKIALIAGKTGPLEAYAKETETGFMMGLEYMTNGTMTLNGRKI' A
#
# COMPACT_ATOMS: atom_id res chain seq x y z
N MET A 1 7.82 -23.55 -45.06
CA MET A 1 7.57 -24.10 -43.70
C MET A 1 8.16 -23.22 -42.58
N LEU A 2 9.33 -22.59 -42.78
CA LEU A 2 9.99 -21.71 -41.80
C LEU A 2 9.19 -20.46 -41.40
N LYS A 3 8.46 -19.84 -42.33
CA LYS A 3 7.57 -18.68 -42.06
C LYS A 3 6.39 -18.99 -41.12
N ARG A 4 5.92 -20.24 -41.07
CA ARG A 4 4.79 -20.65 -40.21
C ARG A 4 5.25 -20.84 -38.75
N ILE A 5 6.50 -21.30 -38.56
CA ILE A 5 7.13 -21.48 -37.25
C ILE A 5 7.46 -20.12 -36.61
N LEU A 6 7.88 -19.14 -37.41
CA LEU A 6 8.17 -17.78 -36.95
C LEU A 6 6.92 -17.04 -36.45
N CYS A 7 5.76 -17.24 -37.10
CA CYS A 7 4.50 -16.65 -36.68
C CYS A 7 3.96 -17.24 -35.37
N THR A 8 4.17 -18.54 -35.12
CA THR A 8 3.76 -19.18 -33.85
C THR A 8 4.65 -18.78 -32.67
N ALA A 9 5.92 -18.43 -32.90
CA ALA A 9 6.81 -17.95 -31.85
C ALA A 9 6.44 -16.54 -31.37
N LEU A 10 5.92 -15.69 -32.25
CA LEU A 10 5.47 -14.33 -31.92
C LEU A 10 4.13 -14.28 -31.18
N ALA A 11 3.33 -15.35 -31.25
CA ALA A 11 2.04 -15.45 -30.56
C ALA A 11 2.19 -15.84 -29.08
N SER A 12 3.27 -16.54 -28.70
CA SER A 12 3.54 -16.94 -27.32
C SER A 12 4.10 -15.82 -26.43
N SER A 13 4.50 -14.68 -27.01
CA SER A 13 5.02 -13.51 -26.27
C SER A 13 3.95 -12.52 -25.81
N ALA A 14 2.66 -12.78 -26.04
CA ALA A 14 1.58 -11.82 -25.79
C ALA A 14 0.90 -11.94 -24.40
N ILE A 15 1.33 -12.86 -23.53
CA ILE A 15 0.61 -13.16 -22.27
C ILE A 15 1.23 -12.50 -21.01
N SER A 16 2.40 -11.89 -21.10
CA SER A 16 3.15 -11.46 -19.91
C SER A 16 3.19 -9.95 -19.67
N LEU A 17 2.06 -9.24 -19.84
CA LEU A 17 1.94 -7.83 -19.44
C LEU A 17 0.72 -7.55 -18.55
N SER A 18 0.39 -8.47 -17.65
CA SER A 18 -0.38 -8.12 -16.45
C SER A 18 0.57 -7.41 -15.48
N GLY A 19 0.89 -6.14 -15.77
CA GLY A 19 1.59 -5.29 -14.80
C GLY A 19 0.74 -5.23 -13.53
N ALA A 20 1.24 -5.80 -12.44
CA ALA A 20 0.58 -5.69 -11.15
C ALA A 20 0.47 -4.20 -10.82
N THR A 21 -0.75 -3.65 -10.93
CA THR A 21 -1.03 -2.30 -10.47
C THR A 21 -0.87 -2.34 -8.95
N ALA A 22 0.29 -1.91 -8.45
CA ALA A 22 0.54 -1.82 -7.02
C ALA A 22 -0.59 -0.98 -6.42
N ALA A 23 -1.28 -1.54 -5.42
CA ALA A 23 -2.36 -0.82 -4.77
C ALA A 23 -1.78 0.46 -4.15
N GLN A 24 -2.44 1.59 -4.39
CA GLN A 24 -2.00 2.88 -3.89
C GLN A 24 -1.87 2.84 -2.36
N GLU A 25 -0.87 3.51 -1.79
CA GLU A 25 -0.77 3.68 -0.33
C GLU A 25 -2.06 4.31 0.27
N LEU A 26 -2.36 3.97 1.52
CA LEU A 26 -3.49 4.46 2.28
C LEU A 26 -3.02 5.59 3.20
N LYS A 27 -3.07 6.83 2.70
CA LYS A 27 -2.64 8.01 3.46
C LYS A 27 -3.72 8.44 4.45
N ILE A 28 -3.37 8.49 5.73
CA ILE A 28 -4.25 8.96 6.81
C ILE A 28 -3.70 10.26 7.40
N ALA A 29 -4.54 11.28 7.52
CA ALA A 29 -4.20 12.54 8.17
C ALA A 29 -4.77 12.57 9.59
N LEU A 30 -3.90 12.64 10.59
CA LEU A 30 -4.27 12.89 11.99
C LEU A 30 -4.18 14.39 12.28
N ILE A 31 -5.32 15.04 12.49
CA ILE A 31 -5.38 16.45 12.88
C ILE A 31 -5.52 16.53 14.39
N ALA A 32 -4.51 17.10 15.05
CA ALA A 32 -4.50 17.28 16.50
C ALA A 32 -3.79 18.60 16.86
N GLY A 33 -4.09 19.13 18.05
CA GLY A 33 -3.41 20.27 18.63
C GLY A 33 -1.99 19.94 19.07
N LYS A 34 -1.09 19.67 18.10
CA LYS A 34 0.29 19.23 18.33
C LYS A 34 1.14 20.26 19.08
N THR A 35 0.66 21.49 19.18
CA THR A 35 1.25 22.58 19.95
C THR A 35 0.18 23.33 20.75
N GLY A 36 0.59 24.04 21.79
CA GLY A 36 -0.29 24.84 22.63
C GLY A 36 -0.90 24.06 23.81
N PRO A 37 -2.02 24.53 24.39
CA PRO A 37 -2.56 23.97 25.63
C PRO A 37 -2.92 22.47 25.58
N LEU A 38 -3.09 21.91 24.39
CA LEU A 38 -3.53 20.53 24.18
C LEU A 38 -2.40 19.58 23.74
N GLU A 39 -1.14 20.02 23.76
CA GLU A 39 0.00 19.24 23.27
C GLU A 39 0.11 17.86 23.93
N ALA A 40 -0.08 17.77 25.25
CA ALA A 40 0.00 16.51 25.98
C ALA A 40 -1.02 15.49 25.46
N TYR A 41 -2.27 15.93 25.25
CA TYR A 41 -3.33 15.08 24.70
C TYR A 41 -3.07 14.70 23.24
N ALA A 42 -2.48 15.60 22.44
CA ALA A 42 -2.10 15.30 21.07
C ALA A 42 -1.05 14.19 20.99
N LYS A 43 -0.06 14.18 21.91
CA LYS A 43 0.96 13.10 21.99
C LYS A 43 0.35 11.76 22.36
N GLU A 44 -0.56 11.75 23.33
CA GLU A 44 -1.28 10.53 23.72
C GLU A 44 -2.16 10.01 22.57
N THR A 45 -2.82 10.91 21.85
CA THR A 45 -3.64 10.57 20.68
C THR A 45 -2.79 9.99 19.55
N GLU A 46 -1.65 10.62 19.21
CA GLU A 46 -0.72 10.12 18.18
C GLU A 46 -0.19 8.74 18.55
N THR A 47 0.15 8.54 19.83
CA THR A 47 0.63 7.24 20.35
C THR A 47 -0.45 6.16 20.25
N GLY A 48 -1.64 6.42 20.79
CA GLY A 48 -2.75 5.46 20.77
C GLY A 48 -3.22 5.14 19.35
N PHE A 49 -3.21 6.13 18.46
CA PHE A 49 -3.53 5.93 17.05
C PHE A 49 -2.54 4.97 16.38
N MET A 50 -1.23 5.17 16.57
CA MET A 50 -0.21 4.27 16.02
C MET A 50 -0.30 2.87 16.62
N MET A 51 -0.50 2.74 17.94
CA MET A 51 -0.71 1.44 18.59
C MET A 51 -1.93 0.70 18.03
N GLY A 52 -3.02 1.42 17.74
CA GLY A 52 -4.21 0.85 17.12
C GLY A 52 -3.93 0.30 15.72
N LEU A 53 -3.22 1.06 14.88
CA LEU A 53 -2.82 0.61 13.54
C LEU A 53 -1.89 -0.61 13.60
N GLU A 54 -0.93 -0.60 14.51
CA GLU A 54 -0.03 -1.73 14.73
C GLU A 54 -0.81 -2.98 15.14
N TYR A 55 -1.71 -2.86 16.12
CA TYR A 55 -2.56 -3.96 16.58
C TYR A 55 -3.45 -4.51 15.46
N MET A 56 -4.15 -3.64 14.73
CA MET A 56 -5.08 -4.05 13.66
C MET A 56 -4.38 -4.69 12.47
N THR A 57 -3.11 -4.34 12.22
CA THR A 57 -2.34 -4.85 11.08
C THR A 57 -1.35 -5.94 11.46
N ASN A 58 -1.38 -6.43 12.71
CA ASN A 58 -0.39 -7.36 13.26
C ASN A 58 1.06 -6.89 13.01
N GLY A 59 1.31 -5.60 13.18
CA GLY A 59 2.62 -4.96 12.98
C GLY A 59 3.05 -4.74 11.53
N THR A 60 2.25 -5.16 10.53
CA THR A 60 2.65 -5.06 9.12
C THR A 60 2.48 -3.65 8.52
N MET A 61 1.66 -2.80 9.16
CA MET A 61 1.23 -1.50 8.61
C MET A 61 0.68 -1.64 7.18
N THR A 62 0.01 -2.76 6.90
CA THR A 62 -0.59 -3.06 5.60
C THR A 62 -2.03 -3.52 5.79
N LEU A 63 -2.95 -2.92 5.05
CA LEU A 63 -4.37 -3.29 5.05
C LEU A 63 -4.82 -3.51 3.61
N ASN A 64 -5.36 -4.70 3.31
CA ASN A 64 -5.82 -5.08 1.97
C ASN A 64 -4.76 -4.85 0.87
N GLY A 65 -3.49 -5.16 1.16
CA GLY A 65 -2.37 -4.97 0.23
C GLY A 65 -1.93 -3.52 0.04
N ARG A 66 -2.49 -2.56 0.81
CA ARG A 66 -2.11 -1.15 0.80
C ARG A 66 -1.27 -0.84 2.02
N LYS A 67 -0.10 -0.25 1.83
CA LYS A 67 0.70 0.31 2.91
C LYS A 67 -0.05 1.49 3.53
N ILE A 68 -0.17 1.51 4.86
CA ILE A 68 -0.70 2.64 5.63
C ILE A 68 0.42 3.65 5.89
#